data_AF-A0A6L7WZ59-F1
#
_entry.id   AF-A0A6L7WZ59-F1
#
_cell.length_a   1.000
_cell.length_b   1.000
_cell.length_c   1.000
_cell.angle_alpha   90.00
_cell.angle_beta   90.00
_cell.angle_gamma   90.00
#
_symmetry.space_group_name_H-M   'P 1'
#
loop_
_entity.id
_entity.type
_entity.pdbx_description
1 polymer ?
#
loop_
_entity_poly.entity_id
_entity_poly.type
_entity_poly.pdbx_seq_one_letter_code
_entity_poly.pdbx_strand_id
1 'polypeptide(L)' 'MVSGVHGWSSWFLSLADARSKCEAWRTDYNQFRPHSLIGQKTPIELAKSSGRACRP' A
#
# COMPACT_ATOMS: atom_id res chain seq x y z
N MET A 1 -9.03 34.93 -3.25
CA MET A 1 -8.75 34.34 -1.91
C MET A 1 -9.13 32.87 -1.99
N VAL A 2 -8.16 31.96 -2.13
CA VAL A 2 -8.45 30.52 -2.16
C VAL A 2 -8.56 30.02 -0.72
N SER A 3 -9.79 29.83 -0.25
CA SER A 3 -10.05 29.39 1.11
C SER A 3 -9.78 27.89 1.25
N GLY A 4 -8.87 27.55 2.15
CA GLY A 4 -9.06 26.45 3.10
C GLY A 4 -8.74 25.02 2.63
N VAL A 5 -7.45 24.70 2.51
CA VAL A 5 -6.96 23.32 2.67
C VAL A 5 -6.96 22.94 4.16
N HIS A 6 -8.14 22.69 4.73
CA HIS A 6 -8.27 22.24 6.13
C HIS A 6 -9.16 21.00 6.29
N GLY A 7 -9.07 20.04 5.36
CA GLY A 7 -9.84 18.78 5.45
C GLY A 7 -9.05 17.57 5.98
N TRP A 8 -7.72 17.65 6.03
CA TRP A 8 -6.86 16.47 6.22
C TRP A 8 -6.32 16.32 7.65
N SER A 9 -6.37 17.40 8.44
CA SER A 9 -5.77 17.46 9.78
C SER A 9 -6.55 16.69 10.86
N SER A 10 -7.76 16.20 10.59
CA SER A 10 -8.57 15.42 11.54
C SER A 10 -8.40 13.91 11.44
N TRP A 11 -7.80 13.41 10.35
CA TRP A 11 -7.66 11.96 10.08
C TRP A 11 -6.47 11.34 10.83
N PHE A 12 -5.51 12.19 11.19
CA PHE A 12 -4.27 11.79 11.83
C PHE A 12 -4.02 12.64 13.07
N LEU A 13 -3.69 11.97 14.16
CA LEU A 13 -3.46 12.62 15.45
C LEU A 13 -2.09 13.33 15.48
N SER A 14 -1.17 12.92 14.61
CA SER A 14 0.20 13.44 14.45
C SER A 14 0.82 12.87 13.17
N LEU A 15 1.95 13.44 12.72
CA LEU A 15 2.73 12.87 11.61
C LEU A 15 3.20 11.43 11.91
N ALA A 16 3.53 11.13 13.16
CA ALA A 16 3.88 9.78 13.58
C ALA A 16 2.70 8.79 13.41
N ASP A 17 1.49 9.20 13.77
CA ASP A 17 0.27 8.40 13.58
C ASP A 17 -0.03 8.20 12.09
N ALA A 18 0.11 9.24 11.27
CA ALA A 18 -0.02 9.14 9.82
C ALA A 18 0.95 8.12 9.23
N ARG A 19 2.24 8.19 9.62
CA ARG A 19 3.26 7.25 9.16
C ARG A 19 2.93 5.82 9.56
N SER A 20 2.56 5.60 10.82
CA SER A 20 2.20 4.26 11.32
C SER A 20 1.02 3.67 10.56
N LYS A 21 -0.03 4.46 10.31
CA LYS A 21 -1.21 4.01 9.54
C LYS A 21 -0.87 3.73 8.09
N CYS A 22 -0.05 4.56 7.45
CA CYS A 22 0.41 4.32 6.07
C CYS A 22 1.25 3.04 5.97
N GLU A 23 2.17 2.79 6.90
CA GLU A 23 2.99 1.57 6.91
C GLU A 23 2.17 0.31 7.17
N ALA A 24 1.21 0.38 8.08
CA ALA A 24 0.27 -0.70 8.31
C ALA A 24 -0.53 -1.02 7.03
N TRP A 25 -1.04 0.00 6.35
CA TRP A 25 -1.79 -0.18 5.11
C TRP A 25 -0.91 -0.72 3.97
N ARG A 26 0.31 -0.21 3.83
CA ARG A 26 1.30 -0.72 2.85
C ARG A 26 1.57 -2.21 3.07
N THR A 27 1.73 -2.63 4.31
CA THR A 27 1.96 -4.04 4.67
C THR A 27 0.73 -4.88 4.33
N ASP A 28 -0.46 -4.44 4.75
CA ASP A 28 -1.72 -5.15 4.51
C ASP A 28 -1.99 -5.37 3.00
N TYR A 29 -1.88 -4.30 2.23
CA TYR A 29 -2.10 -4.33 0.79
C TYR A 29 -1.11 -5.26 0.08
N ASN A 30 0.18 -5.12 0.40
CA ASN A 30 1.22 -5.89 -0.29
C ASN A 30 1.22 -7.37 0.08
N GLN A 31 0.81 -7.73 1.31
CA GLN A 31 0.96 -9.09 1.83
C GLN A 31 -0.32 -9.90 1.89
N PHE A 32 -1.50 -9.27 2.00
CA PHE A 32 -2.73 -10.01 2.32
C PHE A 32 -3.89 -9.73 1.37
N ARG A 33 -3.81 -8.72 0.51
CA ARG A 33 -4.89 -8.40 -0.44
C ARG A 33 -4.61 -9.00 -1.82
N PRO A 34 -5.27 -10.10 -2.20
CA PRO A 34 -5.17 -10.63 -3.55
C PRO A 34 -5.89 -9.71 -4.55
N HIS A 35 -5.33 -9.56 -5.75
CA HIS A 35 -5.94 -8.79 -6.82
C HIS A 35 -6.22 -9.67 -8.05
N SER A 36 -7.43 -9.55 -8.60
CA SER A 36 -7.87 -10.31 -9.78
C SER A 36 -6.99 -10.06 -11.01
N LEU A 37 -6.53 -8.83 -11.20
CA LEU A 37 -5.65 -8.42 -12.31
C LEU A 37 -4.30 -9.14 -12.32
N ILE A 38 -3.84 -9.64 -11.17
CA ILE A 38 -2.58 -10.39 -11.04
C ILE A 38 -2.83 -11.87 -10.68
N GLY A 39 -4.01 -12.38 -11.04
CA GLY A 39 -4.37 -13.79 -10.89
C GLY A 39 -4.70 -14.18 -9.46
N GLN A 40 -5.39 -13.31 -8.71
CA GLN A 40 -5.74 -13.53 -7.29
C GLN A 40 -4.52 -13.71 -6.39
N LYS A 41 -3.39 -13.12 -6.77
CA LYS A 41 -2.17 -13.08 -5.96
C LYS A 41 -2.07 -11.74 -5.26
N THR A 42 -1.34 -11.73 -4.16
CA THR A 42 -0.91 -10.48 -3.53
C THR A 42 0.26 -9.87 -4.32
N PRO A 43 0.50 -8.55 -4.22
CA PRO A 43 1.63 -7.91 -4.88
C PRO A 43 2.98 -8.57 -4.56
N ILE A 44 3.19 -9.00 -3.30
CA ILE A 44 4.45 -9.65 -2.90
C ILE A 44 4.62 -11.04 -3.52
N GLU A 45 3.53 -11.80 -3.68
CA GLU A 45 3.55 -13.10 -4.37
C GLU A 45 3.87 -12.94 -5.85
N LEU A 46 3.34 -11.90 -6.50
CA LEU A 46 3.69 -11.58 -7.88
C LEU A 46 5.19 -11.28 -8.00
N ALA A 47 5.73 -10.39 -7.14
CA ALA A 47 7.14 -10.03 -7.15
C ALA A 47 8.08 -11.23 -6.92
N LYS A 48 7.68 -12.17 -6.06
CA LYS A 48 8.40 -13.44 -5.86
C LYS A 48 8.33 -14.37 -7.08
N SER A 49 7.23 -14.31 -7.83
CA SER A 49 7.00 -15.15 -9.01
C SER A 49 7.79 -14.68 -10.24
N SER A 50 7.96 -13.37 -10.42
CA SER A 50 8.66 -12.78 -11.57
C SER A 50 10.18 -13.03 -11.59
N GLY A 51 10.78 -13.44 -10.47
CA GLY A 51 12.17 -13.90 -10.40
C GLY A 51 12.44 -15.26 -11.07
N ARG A 52 11.44 -15.90 -11.69
CA ARG A 52 11.58 -17.18 -12.41
C ARG A 52 11.65 -17.05 -13.94
N ALA A 53 11.54 -15.84 -14.48
CA ALA A 53 11.76 -15.61 -15.91
C ALA A 53 13.28 -15.52 -16.17
N CYS A 54 13.78 -16.45 -16.97
CA CYS A 54 15.20 -16.73 -17.28
C CYS A 54 15.96 -17.48 -16.16
N ARG A 55 15.71 -18.78 -16.05
CA ARG A 55 16.79 -19.73 -15.73
C ARG A 55 17.27 -20.35 -17.05
N PRO A 56 18.60 -20.39 -17.31
CA PRO A 56 19.14 -21.07 -18.49
C PRO A 56 18.86 -22.57 -18.46
#